data_AF-A0A928KJP3-F1
#
_entry.id   AF-A0A928KJP3-F1
#
_cell.length_a   1.000
_cell.length_b   1.000
_cell.length_c   1.000
_cell.angle_alpha   90.00
_cell.angle_beta   90.00
_cell.angle_gamma   90.00
#
_symmetry.space_group_name_H-M   'P 1'
#
loop_
_entity.id
_entity.type
_entity.pdbx_description
1 polymer ?
#
loop_
_entity_poly.entity_id
_entity_poly.type
_entity_poly.pdbx_seq_one_letter_code
_entity_poly.pdbx_strand_id
1 'polypeptide(L)'
;MSEIKDYIDTALNDAYTKTQVLRDTSVNTIVCYEKNDTAQKLIYIKSAYRNDEVFRKLKNIDTMSFVPMIYEVSSEDDYLYVLEEYIEGKSLADYLSEQKQFSKAEIKSILCDLCDALQILHGLGIVHRDIKPENVIIRGGKACLIDLSIAKLINPSGNDTRYLGTAGYAAPEQYGISQSLPTADIYALGVLANILAIGTHPTSDVPRGNIGRIIKKCTDIQTSKRYQSASELKKAVLKI
;
A
#
# COMPACT_ATOMS: atom_id res chain seq x y z
N MET A 1 4.06 13.23 -27.82
CA MET A 1 3.80 11.79 -27.66
C MET A 1 4.98 11.16 -26.96
N SER A 2 4.75 10.45 -25.86
CA SER A 2 5.81 9.78 -25.11
C SER A 2 6.13 8.45 -25.78
N GLU A 3 7.35 8.30 -26.29
CA GLU A 3 7.80 7.04 -26.91
C GLU A 3 7.59 5.82 -26.00
N ILE A 4 7.67 6.01 -24.67
CA ILE A 4 7.46 4.95 -23.68
C ILE A 4 5.97 4.56 -23.60
N LYS A 5 5.04 5.51 -23.70
CA LYS A 5 3.61 5.20 -23.67
C LYS A 5 3.20 4.41 -24.92
N ASP A 6 3.65 4.85 -26.09
CA ASP A 6 3.38 4.15 -27.35
C ASP A 6 3.96 2.73 -27.33
N TYR A 7 5.15 2.57 -26.74
CA TYR A 7 5.75 1.25 -26.49
C TYR A 7 4.89 0.38 -25.55
N ILE A 8 4.40 0.93 -24.42
CA ILE A 8 3.50 0.21 -23.50
C ILE A 8 2.23 -0.24 -24.23
N ASP A 9 1.56 0.68 -24.93
CA ASP A 9 0.30 0.40 -25.61
C ASP A 9 0.49 -0.66 -26.71
N THR A 10 1.58 -0.56 -27.49
CA THR A 10 1.95 -1.58 -28.50
C THR A 10 2.21 -2.94 -27.86
N ALA A 11 3.03 -2.99 -26.80
CA ALA A 11 3.36 -4.24 -26.11
C ALA A 11 2.11 -4.92 -25.53
N LEU A 12 1.20 -4.15 -24.94
CA LEU A 12 -0.07 -4.67 -24.42
C LEU A 12 -0.96 -5.23 -25.54
N ASN A 13 -1.08 -4.52 -26.66
CA ASN A 13 -1.92 -4.95 -27.77
C ASN A 13 -1.39 -6.20 -28.49
N ASP A 14 -0.07 -6.34 -28.60
CA ASP A 14 0.56 -7.43 -29.36
C ASP A 14 0.66 -8.73 -28.55
N ALA A 15 0.95 -8.64 -27.24
CA ALA A 15 1.34 -9.79 -26.43
C ALA A 15 0.40 -10.11 -25.26
N TYR A 16 -0.58 -9.25 -24.97
CA TYR A 16 -1.46 -9.42 -23.81
C TYR A 16 -2.94 -9.35 -24.17
N THR A 17 -3.75 -10.03 -23.38
CA THR A 17 -5.21 -9.93 -23.41
C THR A 17 -5.69 -9.23 -22.14
N LYS A 18 -6.56 -8.24 -22.30
CA LYS A 18 -7.24 -7.59 -21.17
C LYS A 18 -8.20 -8.58 -20.52
N THR A 19 -7.98 -8.90 -19.24
CA THR A 19 -8.77 -9.92 -18.53
C THR A 19 -9.77 -9.33 -17.54
N GLN A 20 -9.36 -8.30 -16.79
CA GLN A 20 -10.21 -7.71 -15.75
C GLN A 20 -10.00 -6.21 -15.64
N VAL A 21 -11.09 -5.47 -15.44
CA VAL A 21 -11.07 -4.06 -15.05
C VAL A 21 -11.25 -3.98 -13.55
N LEU A 22 -10.21 -3.56 -12.82
CA LEU A 22 -10.25 -3.45 -11.36
C LEU A 22 -10.81 -2.10 -10.92
N ARG A 23 -10.56 -1.05 -11.70
CA ARG A 23 -11.07 0.31 -11.49
C ARG A 23 -11.21 1.00 -12.84
N ASP A 24 -12.31 1.70 -13.07
CA ASP A 24 -12.47 2.50 -14.30
C ASP A 24 -13.28 3.75 -14.01
N THR A 25 -12.58 4.88 -13.98
CA THR A 25 -13.15 6.21 -13.79
C THR A 25 -12.52 7.16 -14.80
N SER A 26 -13.11 8.33 -15.01
CA SER A 26 -12.55 9.32 -15.94
C SER A 26 -11.13 9.77 -15.62
N VAL A 27 -10.69 9.61 -14.36
CA VAL A 27 -9.40 10.11 -13.86
C VAL A 27 -8.46 9.03 -13.35
N ASN A 28 -8.93 7.79 -13.17
CA ASN A 28 -8.12 6.66 -12.68
C ASN A 28 -8.68 5.33 -13.21
N THR A 29 -7.86 4.61 -13.95
CA THR A 29 -8.17 3.30 -14.55
C THR A 29 -7.08 2.30 -14.17
N ILE A 30 -7.49 1.14 -13.66
CA ILE A 30 -6.62 0.02 -13.29
C ILE A 30 -7.14 -1.25 -13.97
N VAL A 31 -6.28 -1.87 -14.78
CA VAL A 31 -6.64 -3.00 -15.63
C VAL A 31 -5.62 -4.12 -15.47
N CYS A 32 -6.12 -5.34 -15.34
CA CYS A 32 -5.32 -6.56 -15.39
C CYS A 32 -5.22 -7.06 -16.83
N TYR A 33 -3.99 -7.37 -17.23
CA TYR A 33 -3.66 -7.98 -18.50
C TYR A 33 -2.99 -9.33 -18.24
N GLU A 34 -3.27 -10.30 -19.10
CA GLU A 34 -2.64 -11.62 -19.07
C GLU A 34 -1.88 -11.83 -20.38
N LYS A 35 -0.64 -12.30 -20.27
CA LYS A 35 0.24 -12.55 -21.41
C LYS A 35 -0.23 -13.79 -22.15
N ASN A 36 -0.35 -13.67 -23.47
CA ASN A 36 -0.99 -14.69 -24.32
C ASN A 36 -0.28 -16.05 -24.31
N ASP A 37 1.02 -16.09 -24.01
CA ASP A 37 1.88 -17.28 -24.13
C ASP A 37 2.16 -18.01 -22.80
N THR A 38 2.05 -17.33 -21.66
CA THR A 38 2.63 -17.78 -20.38
C THR A 38 1.67 -17.65 -19.20
N ALA A 39 0.43 -17.18 -19.42
CA ALA A 39 -0.55 -16.84 -18.39
C ALA A 39 -0.04 -15.83 -17.32
N GLN A 40 1.11 -15.21 -17.57
CA GLN A 40 1.69 -14.20 -16.69
C GLN A 40 0.81 -12.96 -16.70
N LYS A 41 0.49 -12.43 -15.52
CA LYS A 41 -0.35 -11.24 -15.39
C LYS A 41 0.45 -9.99 -15.02
N LEU A 42 -0.06 -8.84 -15.43
CA LEU A 42 0.43 -7.53 -15.02
C LEU A 42 -0.75 -6.58 -14.76
N ILE A 43 -0.46 -5.49 -14.07
CA ILE A 43 -1.38 -4.38 -13.86
C ILE A 43 -0.94 -3.19 -14.70
N TYR A 44 -1.89 -2.61 -15.42
CA TYR A 44 -1.77 -1.31 -16.08
C TYR A 44 -2.58 -0.28 -15.30
N ILE A 45 -1.93 0.84 -14.96
CA ILE A 45 -2.56 1.97 -14.28
C ILE A 45 -2.47 3.19 -15.19
N LYS A 46 -3.59 3.89 -15.34
CA LYS A 46 -3.67 5.25 -15.92
C LYS A 46 -4.30 6.18 -14.89
N SER A 47 -3.60 7.22 -14.46
CA SER A 47 -4.07 8.12 -13.40
C SER A 47 -3.78 9.58 -13.70
N ALA A 48 -4.79 10.45 -13.57
CA ALA A 48 -4.64 11.91 -13.56
C ALA A 48 -4.11 12.43 -12.21
N TYR A 49 -4.14 11.59 -11.17
CA TYR A 49 -3.54 11.88 -9.87
C TYR A 49 -2.04 11.53 -9.92
N ARG A 50 -1.29 12.40 -10.58
CA ARG A 50 0.14 12.22 -10.82
C ARG A 50 0.96 12.23 -9.54
N ASN A 51 1.70 11.15 -9.33
CA ASN A 51 2.75 10.99 -8.32
C ASN A 51 3.97 10.30 -8.93
N ASP A 52 4.34 10.72 -10.14
CA ASP A 52 5.32 10.09 -11.02
C ASP A 52 6.62 9.68 -10.32
N GLU A 53 7.16 10.58 -9.50
CA GLU A 53 8.44 10.37 -8.80
C GLU A 53 8.40 9.21 -7.81
N VAL A 54 7.22 8.85 -7.27
CA VAL A 54 7.02 7.66 -6.43
C VAL A 54 7.30 6.41 -7.25
N PHE A 55 6.64 6.27 -8.40
CA PHE A 55 6.78 5.12 -9.28
C PHE A 55 8.17 5.06 -9.93
N ARG A 56 8.73 6.20 -10.35
CA ARG A 56 10.10 6.26 -10.89
C ARG A 56 11.15 5.83 -9.88
N LYS A 57 11.00 6.19 -8.61
CA LYS A 57 11.91 5.73 -7.54
C LYS A 57 11.81 4.23 -7.28
N LEU A 58 10.64 3.63 -7.48
CA LEU A 58 10.43 2.19 -7.29
C LEU A 58 10.74 1.34 -8.53
N LYS A 59 10.85 1.97 -9.71
CA LYS A 59 11.22 1.28 -10.94
C LYS A 59 12.54 0.55 -10.77
N ASN A 60 12.56 -0.73 -11.14
CA ASN A 60 13.72 -1.63 -11.05
C ASN A 60 14.30 -1.85 -9.64
N ILE A 61 13.54 -1.57 -8.58
CA ILE A 61 13.92 -1.97 -7.22
C ILE A 61 13.42 -3.38 -6.94
N ASP A 62 14.30 -4.26 -6.46
CA ASP A 62 13.88 -5.54 -5.88
C ASP A 62 13.24 -5.28 -4.51
N THR A 63 11.92 -5.41 -4.48
CA THR A 63 11.09 -5.21 -3.30
C THR A 63 10.91 -6.49 -2.47
N MET A 64 11.58 -7.58 -2.85
CA MET A 64 11.47 -8.90 -2.22
C MET A 64 10.01 -9.40 -2.10
N SER A 65 9.16 -9.00 -3.06
CA SER A 65 7.71 -9.26 -3.10
C SER A 65 6.87 -8.59 -2.01
N PHE A 66 7.42 -7.64 -1.23
CA PHE A 66 6.65 -6.90 -0.23
C PHE A 66 5.84 -5.73 -0.82
N VAL A 67 6.23 -5.26 -2.01
CA VAL A 67 5.57 -4.21 -2.81
C VAL A 67 5.63 -4.66 -4.28
N PRO A 68 4.63 -4.40 -5.15
CA PRO A 68 4.71 -4.76 -6.56
C PRO A 68 5.95 -4.21 -7.26
N MET A 69 6.58 -5.03 -8.10
CA MET A 69 7.63 -4.52 -8.98
C MET A 69 7.03 -3.56 -10.01
N ILE A 70 7.68 -2.40 -10.16
CA ILE A 70 7.31 -1.42 -11.19
C ILE A 70 8.17 -1.68 -12.42
N TYR A 71 7.54 -2.15 -13.51
CA TYR A 71 8.21 -2.49 -14.76
C TYR A 71 8.46 -1.25 -15.61
N GLU A 72 7.42 -0.44 -15.80
CA GLU A 72 7.50 0.76 -16.61
C GLU A 72 6.68 1.91 -16.06
N VAL A 73 7.19 3.12 -16.30
CA VAL A 73 6.56 4.38 -15.88
C VAL A 73 6.69 5.38 -17.00
N SER A 74 5.56 5.88 -17.48
CA SER A 74 5.48 6.93 -18.48
C SER A 74 4.55 8.03 -17.99
N SER A 75 4.84 9.25 -18.39
CA SER A 75 3.98 10.38 -18.08
C SER A 75 3.77 11.19 -19.34
N GLU A 76 2.53 11.38 -19.72
CA GLU A 76 2.16 12.10 -20.92
C GLU A 76 0.90 12.90 -20.67
N ASP A 77 0.89 14.14 -21.16
CA ASP A 77 -0.17 15.12 -20.92
C ASP A 77 -0.47 15.24 -19.40
N ASP A 78 -1.74 15.05 -19.04
CA ASP A 78 -2.25 15.12 -17.67
C ASP A 78 -2.23 13.77 -16.94
N TYR A 79 -1.67 12.70 -17.54
CA TYR A 79 -1.75 11.35 -17.00
C TYR A 79 -0.38 10.73 -16.71
N LEU A 80 -0.36 9.95 -15.65
CA LEU A 80 0.66 8.95 -15.32
C LEU A 80 0.19 7.58 -15.81
N TYR A 81 1.12 6.82 -16.39
CA TYR A 81 0.94 5.46 -16.86
C TYR A 81 1.95 4.54 -16.19
N VAL A 82 1.50 3.43 -15.62
CA VAL A 82 2.35 2.48 -14.90
C VAL A 82 2.05 1.06 -15.36
N LEU A 83 3.10 0.30 -15.65
CA LEU A 83 3.04 -1.16 -15.70
C LEU A 83 3.69 -1.72 -14.44
N GLU A 84 2.96 -2.52 -13.68
CA GLU A 84 3.44 -3.14 -12.45
C GLU A 84 3.06 -4.64 -12.36
N GLU A 85 3.69 -5.33 -11.43
CA GLU A 85 3.45 -6.73 -11.12
C GLU A 85 2.00 -6.97 -10.68
N TYR A 86 1.34 -7.97 -11.26
CA TYR A 86 0.11 -8.51 -10.69
C TYR A 86 0.46 -9.41 -9.51
N ILE A 87 -0.02 -9.06 -8.31
CA ILE A 87 0.15 -9.89 -7.12
C ILE A 87 -0.94 -10.94 -7.06
N GLU A 88 -0.58 -12.18 -7.37
CA GLU A 88 -1.48 -13.32 -7.25
C GLU A 88 -1.72 -13.68 -5.78
N GLY A 89 -2.98 -13.58 -5.35
CA GLY A 89 -3.36 -13.88 -3.97
C GLY A 89 -4.74 -13.32 -3.63
N LYS A 90 -5.02 -13.28 -2.33
CA LYS A 90 -6.28 -12.81 -1.79
C LYS A 90 -6.06 -11.62 -0.87
N SER A 91 -6.90 -10.59 -0.96
CA SER A 91 -6.76 -9.42 -0.09
C SER A 91 -7.16 -9.75 1.35
N LEU A 92 -6.65 -9.00 2.32
CA LEU A 92 -7.13 -9.10 3.70
C LEU A 92 -8.61 -8.73 3.81
N ALA A 93 -9.12 -7.84 2.94
CA ALA A 93 -10.55 -7.53 2.88
C ALA A 93 -11.38 -8.77 2.53
N ASP A 94 -10.94 -9.58 1.56
CA ASP A 94 -11.65 -10.80 1.18
C ASP A 94 -11.61 -11.86 2.30
N TYR A 95 -10.51 -11.96 3.04
CA TYR A 95 -10.46 -12.84 4.21
C TYR A 95 -11.40 -12.38 5.32
N LEU A 96 -11.48 -11.07 5.57
CA LEU A 96 -12.36 -10.50 6.58
C LEU A 96 -13.83 -10.65 6.19
N SER A 97 -14.19 -10.52 4.90
CA SER A 97 -15.56 -10.71 4.42
C SER A 97 -16.03 -12.17 4.58
N GLU A 98 -15.10 -13.12 4.53
CA GLU A 98 -15.32 -14.53 4.85
C GLU A 98 -15.30 -14.84 6.36
N GLN A 99 -15.24 -13.81 7.21
CA GLN A 99 -15.20 -13.94 8.66
C GLN A 99 -14.00 -14.77 9.16
N LYS A 100 -12.88 -14.78 8.42
CA LYS A 100 -11.65 -15.45 8.85
C LYS A 100 -11.18 -14.82 10.17
N GLN A 101 -10.95 -15.69 11.15
CA GLN A 101 -10.21 -15.33 12.36
C GLN A 101 -8.72 -15.55 12.13
N PHE A 102 -7.92 -14.53 12.44
CA PHE A 102 -6.48 -14.61 12.35
C PHE A 102 -5.89 -14.99 13.71
N SER A 103 -5.02 -15.99 13.71
CA SER A 103 -4.22 -16.33 14.89
C SER A 103 -3.20 -15.22 15.19
N LYS A 104 -2.72 -15.16 16.43
CA LYS A 104 -1.65 -14.22 16.81
C LYS A 104 -0.39 -14.39 15.96
N ALA A 105 -0.08 -15.63 15.55
CA ALA A 105 1.07 -15.92 14.71
C ALA A 105 0.88 -15.36 13.28
N GLU A 106 -0.30 -15.52 12.69
CA GLU A 106 -0.63 -14.93 11.38
C GLU A 106 -0.57 -13.40 11.43
N ILE A 107 -1.19 -12.78 12.45
CA ILE A 107 -1.15 -11.32 12.62
C ILE A 107 0.29 -10.84 12.75
N LYS A 108 1.09 -11.51 13.59
CA LYS A 108 2.52 -11.21 13.76
C LYS A 108 3.27 -11.28 12.42
N SER A 109 3.05 -12.34 11.63
CA SER A 109 3.68 -12.51 10.31
C SER A 109 3.29 -11.39 9.36
N ILE A 110 2.00 -11.11 9.23
CA ILE A 110 1.46 -10.05 8.37
C ILE A 110 2.06 -8.69 8.76
N LEU A 111 2.08 -8.36 10.06
CA LEU A 111 2.64 -7.09 10.53
C LEU A 111 4.15 -7.00 10.30
N CYS A 112 4.89 -8.10 10.39
CA CYS A 112 6.32 -8.12 10.05
C CYS A 112 6.56 -7.85 8.57
N ASP A 113 5.81 -8.51 7.68
CA ASP A 113 5.91 -8.32 6.23
C ASP A 113 5.53 -6.88 5.82
N LEU A 114 4.47 -6.32 6.41
CA LEU A 114 4.07 -4.93 6.16
C LEU A 114 5.10 -3.93 6.71
N CYS A 115 5.79 -4.24 7.82
CA CYS A 115 6.91 -3.42 8.26
C CYS A 115 8.10 -3.50 7.27
N ASP A 116 8.31 -4.61 6.58
CA ASP A 116 9.35 -4.72 5.54
C ASP A 116 8.99 -3.91 4.29
N ALA A 117 7.74 -3.98 3.84
CA ALA A 117 7.21 -3.09 2.80
C ALA A 117 7.44 -1.61 3.15
N LEU A 118 7.06 -1.20 4.36
CA LEU A 118 7.23 0.18 4.81
C LEU A 118 8.69 0.59 4.98
N GLN A 119 9.59 -0.31 5.38
CA GLN A 119 11.02 0.01 5.42
C GLN A 119 11.57 0.33 4.02
N ILE A 120 11.14 -0.40 2.98
CA ILE A 120 11.51 -0.11 1.59
C ILE A 120 10.96 1.26 1.17
N LEU A 121 9.66 1.49 1.35
CA LEU A 121 9.00 2.75 0.93
C LEU A 121 9.59 3.95 1.68
N HIS A 122 9.63 3.89 3.02
CA HIS A 122 10.13 4.99 3.86
C HIS A 122 11.61 5.26 3.61
N GLY A 123 12.42 4.23 3.31
CA GLY A 123 13.82 4.38 2.94
C GLY A 123 14.03 5.15 1.63
N LEU A 124 13.05 5.12 0.72
CA LEU A 124 13.04 5.91 -0.52
C LEU A 124 12.40 7.30 -0.34
N GLY A 125 11.93 7.61 0.87
CA GLY A 125 11.19 8.81 1.21
C GLY A 125 9.73 8.78 0.76
N ILE A 126 9.16 7.61 0.50
CA ILE A 126 7.76 7.42 0.06
C ILE A 126 6.89 7.09 1.27
N VAL A 127 5.79 7.82 1.48
CA VAL A 127 4.74 7.50 2.46
C VAL A 127 3.54 6.92 1.70
N HIS A 128 3.03 5.77 2.14
CA HIS A 128 1.98 5.02 1.43
C HIS A 128 0.60 5.71 1.52
N ARG A 129 0.22 6.15 2.73
CA ARG A 129 -1.01 6.90 3.06
C ARG A 129 -2.35 6.17 2.90
N ASP A 130 -2.38 4.95 2.34
CA ASP A 130 -3.61 4.14 2.21
C ASP A 130 -3.48 2.68 2.68
N ILE A 131 -2.89 2.44 3.86
CA ILE A 131 -2.86 1.07 4.40
C ILE A 131 -4.25 0.69 4.92
N LYS A 132 -4.83 -0.35 4.34
CA LYS A 132 -6.14 -0.93 4.67
C LYS A 132 -6.22 -2.38 4.14
N PRO A 133 -7.20 -3.20 4.57
CA PRO A 133 -7.29 -4.59 4.17
C PRO A 133 -7.34 -4.84 2.65
N GLU A 134 -7.96 -3.93 1.89
CA GLU A 134 -8.08 -4.00 0.43
C GLU A 134 -6.72 -3.87 -0.27
N ASN A 135 -5.79 -3.13 0.35
CA ASN A 135 -4.47 -2.84 -0.21
C ASN A 135 -3.39 -3.81 0.30
N VAL A 136 -3.78 -4.91 0.96
CA VAL A 136 -2.85 -5.93 1.44
C VAL A 136 -3.25 -7.29 0.87
N ILE A 137 -2.44 -7.84 -0.04
CA ILE A 137 -2.65 -9.15 -0.65
C ILE A 137 -1.77 -10.19 0.03
N ILE A 138 -2.35 -11.34 0.38
CA ILE A 138 -1.61 -12.50 0.87
C ILE A 138 -1.27 -13.42 -0.32
N ARG A 139 0.02 -13.49 -0.66
CA ARG A 139 0.59 -14.33 -1.72
C ARG A 139 1.51 -15.38 -1.10
N GLY A 140 1.16 -16.66 -1.24
CA GLY A 140 1.99 -17.76 -0.72
C GLY A 140 2.30 -17.64 0.79
N GLY A 141 1.38 -17.07 1.57
CA GLY A 141 1.55 -16.83 3.01
C GLY A 141 2.30 -15.55 3.39
N LYS A 142 2.76 -14.74 2.43
CA LYS A 142 3.39 -13.43 2.66
C LYS A 142 2.43 -12.29 2.36
N ALA A 143 2.47 -11.23 3.18
CA ALA A 143 1.72 -10.01 2.89
C ALA A 143 2.48 -9.09 1.93
N CYS A 144 1.79 -8.63 0.90
CA CYS A 144 2.27 -7.65 -0.07
C CYS A 144 1.39 -6.40 0.01
N LEU A 145 2.02 -5.23 0.15
CA LEU A 145 1.35 -3.93 0.19
C LEU A 145 1.26 -3.35 -1.23
N ILE A 146 0.04 -3.11 -1.69
CA ILE A 146 -0.28 -2.66 -3.05
C ILE A 146 -0.98 -1.30 -3.05
N ASP A 147 -1.25 -0.76 -4.24
CA ASP A 147 -1.96 0.52 -4.49
C ASP A 147 -1.24 1.76 -3.94
N LEU A 148 -0.27 2.24 -4.73
CA LEU A 148 0.45 3.50 -4.47
C LEU A 148 -0.26 4.74 -5.05
N SER A 149 -1.55 4.66 -5.40
CA SER A 149 -2.27 5.76 -6.09
C SER A 149 -2.24 7.09 -5.33
N ILE A 150 -2.22 7.04 -4.00
CA ILE A 150 -2.13 8.24 -3.15
C ILE A 150 -0.83 8.31 -2.36
N ALA A 151 0.16 7.47 -2.69
CA ALA A 151 1.48 7.57 -2.07
C ALA A 151 2.17 8.88 -2.47
N LYS A 152 3.06 9.37 -1.60
CA LYS A 152 3.71 10.67 -1.76
C LYS A 152 5.14 10.67 -1.25
N LEU A 153 5.99 11.46 -1.90
CA LEU A 153 7.33 11.73 -1.39
C LEU A 153 7.30 12.74 -0.24
N ILE A 154 8.08 12.45 0.80
CA ILE A 154 8.38 13.40 1.87
C ILE A 154 9.07 14.60 1.23
N ASN A 155 8.47 15.78 1.40
CA ASN A 155 8.98 17.05 0.93
C ASN A 155 9.32 17.94 2.14
N PRO A 156 10.60 18.23 2.41
CA PRO A 156 11.01 19.04 3.57
C PRO A 156 10.34 20.41 3.68
N SER A 157 9.82 20.95 2.57
CA SER A 157 9.29 22.31 2.50
C SER A 157 7.78 22.37 2.25
N GLY A 158 7.07 21.24 2.26
CA GLY A 158 5.69 21.15 1.75
C GLY A 158 4.65 20.70 2.77
N ASN A 159 3.48 21.31 2.72
CA ASN A 159 2.26 20.80 3.36
C ASN A 159 1.51 19.82 2.44
N ASP A 160 0.57 19.07 3.01
CA ASP A 160 -0.35 18.29 2.19
C ASP A 160 -1.39 19.21 1.53
N THR A 161 -1.59 19.04 0.22
CA THR A 161 -2.46 19.88 -0.61
C THR A 161 -3.86 19.30 -0.78
N ARG A 162 -4.10 18.09 -0.28
CA ARG A 162 -5.37 17.36 -0.37
C ARG A 162 -5.55 16.49 0.86
N TYR A 163 -6.77 16.49 1.43
CA TYR A 163 -7.20 15.49 2.39
C TYR A 163 -7.31 14.15 1.66
N LEU A 164 -6.47 13.18 2.04
CA LEU A 164 -6.32 11.90 1.35
C LEU A 164 -6.18 10.76 2.38
N GLY A 165 -6.72 9.59 2.02
CA GLY A 165 -6.70 8.39 2.86
C GLY A 165 -8.10 7.82 3.07
N THR A 166 -8.17 6.55 3.44
CA THR A 166 -9.45 5.86 3.67
C THR A 166 -10.00 6.15 5.06
N ALA A 167 -11.29 6.53 5.12
CA ALA A 167 -12.01 6.76 6.37
C ALA A 167 -11.91 5.56 7.31
N GLY A 168 -11.55 5.81 8.56
CA GLY A 168 -11.37 4.76 9.57
C GLY A 168 -10.00 4.07 9.55
N TYR A 169 -9.08 4.41 8.64
CA TYR A 169 -7.70 3.93 8.65
C TYR A 169 -6.66 5.05 8.65
N ALA A 170 -6.96 6.15 7.95
CA ALA A 170 -6.04 7.28 7.84
C ALA A 170 -5.76 7.91 9.21
N ALA A 171 -4.51 8.32 9.40
CA ALA A 171 -4.08 8.99 10.62
C ALA A 171 -4.76 10.37 10.75
N PRO A 172 -5.05 10.85 11.98
CA PRO A 172 -5.74 12.13 12.19
C PRO A 172 -5.09 13.31 11.46
N GLU A 173 -3.75 13.34 11.38
CA GLU A 173 -3.00 14.39 10.69
C GLU A 173 -3.18 14.41 9.17
N GLN A 174 -3.64 13.31 8.55
CA GLN A 174 -3.97 13.25 7.11
C GLN A 174 -5.25 14.01 6.76
N TYR A 175 -6.08 14.31 7.77
CA TYR A 175 -7.25 15.19 7.68
C TYR A 175 -6.92 16.64 8.04
N GLY A 176 -5.64 16.95 8.32
CA GLY A 176 -5.16 18.29 8.65
C GLY A 176 -4.35 18.95 7.52
N ILE A 177 -3.69 20.06 7.83
CA ILE A 177 -2.84 20.83 6.90
C ILE A 177 -1.36 20.39 7.01
N SER A 178 -1.03 19.51 7.95
CA SER A 178 0.32 19.00 8.15
C SER A 178 0.72 17.97 7.09
N GLN A 179 2.01 17.90 6.78
CA GLN A 179 2.56 16.86 5.94
C GLN A 179 2.41 15.46 6.58
N SER A 180 1.94 14.50 5.78
CA SER A 180 1.98 13.08 6.13
C SER A 180 3.43 12.60 6.21
N LEU A 181 3.81 12.10 7.38
CA LEU A 181 5.12 11.49 7.66
C LEU A 181 4.99 9.96 7.72
N PRO A 182 6.11 9.21 7.73
CA PRO A 182 6.11 7.76 7.95
C PRO A 182 5.27 7.26 9.13
N THR A 183 5.08 8.10 10.16
CA THR A 183 4.25 7.81 11.34
C THR A 183 2.75 7.71 11.03
N ALA A 184 2.28 8.24 9.89
CA ALA A 184 0.91 8.05 9.41
C ALA A 184 0.66 6.60 8.96
N ASP A 185 1.60 6.01 8.23
CA ASP A 185 1.53 4.59 7.85
C ASP A 185 1.58 3.67 9.07
N ILE A 186 2.36 4.03 10.09
CA ILE A 186 2.44 3.32 11.38
C ILE A 186 1.08 3.34 12.11
N TYR A 187 0.36 4.47 12.06
CA TYR A 187 -0.98 4.56 12.62
C TYR A 187 -1.94 3.63 11.89
N ALA A 188 -1.99 3.69 10.56
CA ALA A 188 -2.87 2.86 9.74
C ALA A 188 -2.58 1.37 9.93
N LEU A 189 -1.31 0.99 10.09
CA LEU A 189 -0.91 -0.39 10.41
C LEU A 189 -1.39 -0.83 11.82
N GLY A 190 -1.43 0.10 12.79
CA GLY A 190 -2.02 -0.14 14.12
C GLY A 190 -3.53 -0.36 14.08
N VAL A 191 -4.24 0.41 13.26
CA VAL A 191 -5.67 0.22 13.01
C VAL A 191 -5.92 -1.15 12.38
N LEU A 192 -5.20 -1.48 11.31
CA LEU A 192 -5.29 -2.77 10.63
C LEU A 192 -5.03 -3.92 11.61
N ALA A 193 -3.98 -3.83 12.44
CA ALA A 193 -3.67 -4.83 13.46
C ALA A 193 -4.84 -5.09 14.43
N ASN A 194 -5.55 -4.04 14.85
CA ASN A 194 -6.70 -4.17 15.75
C ASN A 194 -7.87 -4.88 15.07
N ILE A 195 -8.17 -4.51 13.82
CA ILE A 195 -9.23 -5.13 13.03
C ILE A 195 -8.94 -6.61 12.79
N LEU A 196 -7.69 -6.97 12.44
CA LEU A 196 -7.31 -8.37 12.30
C LEU A 196 -7.39 -9.15 13.62
N ALA A 197 -7.11 -8.50 14.75
CA ALA A 197 -7.10 -9.15 16.06
C ALA A 197 -8.48 -9.39 16.66
N ILE A 198 -9.40 -8.43 16.53
CA ILE A 198 -10.70 -8.46 17.22
C ILE A 198 -11.88 -7.98 16.37
N GLY A 199 -11.67 -7.64 15.09
CA GLY A 199 -12.74 -7.27 14.16
C GLY A 199 -13.30 -5.86 14.32
N THR A 200 -12.73 -5.02 15.19
CA THR A 200 -13.25 -3.67 15.48
C THR A 200 -12.17 -2.59 15.36
N HIS A 201 -12.59 -1.33 15.25
CA HIS A 201 -11.68 -0.18 15.23
C HIS A 201 -11.09 0.08 16.64
N PRO A 202 -9.82 0.49 16.77
CA PRO A 202 -9.15 0.68 18.07
C PRO A 202 -9.76 1.76 18.97
N THR A 203 -10.63 2.63 18.44
CA THR A 203 -11.40 3.58 19.26
C THR A 203 -12.55 2.92 20.01
N SER A 204 -13.00 1.74 19.56
CA SER A 204 -14.07 0.98 20.19
C SER A 204 -13.52 0.04 21.25
N ASP A 205 -12.54 -0.80 20.88
CA ASP A 205 -11.88 -1.73 21.79
C ASP A 205 -10.47 -2.06 21.29
N VAL A 206 -9.59 -2.48 22.21
CA VAL A 206 -8.23 -2.93 21.91
C VAL A 206 -7.94 -4.20 22.72
N PRO A 207 -7.36 -5.26 22.12
CA PRO A 207 -7.04 -6.49 22.83
C PRO A 207 -6.10 -6.26 24.01
N ARG A 208 -6.14 -7.15 25.01
CA ARG A 208 -5.22 -7.10 26.16
C ARG A 208 -3.82 -7.63 25.79
N GLY A 209 -2.84 -7.34 26.64
CA GLY A 209 -1.48 -7.88 26.51
C GLY A 209 -0.58 -7.08 25.57
N ASN A 210 0.49 -7.71 25.08
CA ASN A 210 1.54 -7.04 24.30
C ASN A 210 1.02 -6.42 23.00
N ILE A 211 0.20 -7.16 22.25
CA ILE A 211 -0.39 -6.68 20.99
C ILE A 211 -1.22 -5.41 21.20
N GLY A 212 -2.02 -5.33 22.26
CA GLY A 212 -2.78 -4.14 22.59
C GLY A 212 -1.95 -2.93 22.94
N ARG A 213 -0.82 -3.11 23.63
CA ARG A 213 0.11 -2.01 23.92
C ARG A 213 0.76 -1.48 22.63
N ILE A 214 1.10 -2.38 21.72
CA ILE A 214 1.66 -2.03 20.40
C ILE A 214 0.63 -1.24 19.60
N ILE A 215 -0.61 -1.74 19.49
CA ILE A 215 -1.72 -1.06 18.80
C ILE A 215 -1.93 0.34 19.39
N LYS A 216 -2.06 0.47 20.70
CA LYS A 216 -2.23 1.78 21.37
C LYS A 216 -1.10 2.75 21.06
N LYS A 217 0.15 2.27 21.03
CA LYS A 217 1.30 3.10 20.67
C LYS A 217 1.25 3.50 19.19
N CYS A 218 0.91 2.60 18.28
CA CYS A 218 0.72 2.94 16.86
C CYS A 218 -0.37 3.99 16.65
N THR A 219 -1.50 3.87 17.36
CA THR A 219 -2.68 4.70 17.16
C THR A 219 -2.76 5.90 18.09
N ASP A 220 -1.63 6.32 18.69
CA ASP A 220 -1.59 7.52 19.53
C ASP A 220 -1.87 8.77 18.67
N ILE A 221 -2.70 9.68 19.18
CA ILE A 221 -3.03 10.92 18.49
C ILE A 221 -1.77 11.79 18.31
N GLN A 222 -0.85 11.75 19.27
CA GLN A 222 0.42 12.44 19.19
C GLN A 222 1.41 11.62 18.36
N THR A 223 1.76 12.11 17.17
CA THR A 223 2.70 11.44 16.25
C THR A 223 4.05 11.11 16.90
N SER A 224 4.53 11.96 17.82
CA SER A 224 5.79 11.77 18.56
C SER A 224 5.75 10.62 19.56
N LYS A 225 4.56 10.16 19.98
CA LYS A 225 4.39 9.01 20.89
C LYS A 225 4.31 7.68 20.15
N ARG A 226 4.11 7.71 18.83
CA ARG A 226 4.08 6.50 18.00
C ARG A 226 5.47 5.87 17.89
N TYR A 227 5.53 4.66 17.34
CA TYR A 227 6.80 4.17 16.81
C TYR A 227 7.26 5.13 15.71
N GLN A 228 8.55 5.49 15.70
CA GLN A 228 9.09 6.50 14.79
C GLN A 228 9.59 5.89 13.47
N SER A 229 9.62 4.56 13.37
CA SER A 229 9.96 3.85 12.13
C SER A 229 9.29 2.47 12.08
N ALA A 230 9.10 1.95 10.88
CA ALA A 230 8.65 0.58 10.66
C ALA A 230 9.61 -0.45 11.28
N SER A 231 10.92 -0.16 11.34
CA SER A 231 11.90 -1.02 12.02
C SER A 231 11.68 -1.08 13.54
N GLU A 232 11.37 0.06 14.18
CA GLU A 232 11.05 0.10 15.62
C GLU A 232 9.77 -0.70 15.92
N LEU A 233 8.73 -0.53 15.09
CA LEU A 233 7.49 -1.29 15.18
C LEU A 233 7.74 -2.79 14.99
N LYS A 234 8.49 -3.19 13.96
CA LYS A 234 8.82 -4.60 13.70
C LYS A 234 9.49 -5.26 14.90
N LYS A 235 10.45 -4.58 15.54
CA LYS A 235 11.11 -5.07 16.76
C LYS A 235 10.14 -5.29 17.92
N ALA A 236 9.07 -4.49 18.03
CA ALA A 236 8.03 -4.69 19.03
C ALA A 236 7.10 -5.86 18.67
N VAL A 237 6.69 -5.95 17.39
CA VAL A 237 5.85 -7.05 16.88
C VAL A 237 6.53 -8.41 17.05
N LEU A 238 7.85 -8.49 16.85
CA LEU A 238 8.62 -9.73 17.04
C LEU A 238 8.57 -10.27 18.48
N LYS A 239 8.22 -9.43 19.48
CA LYS A 239 8.10 -9.79 20.90
C LYS A 239 6.67 -10.18 21.32
N ILE A 240 5.72 -10.22 20.38
CA ILE A 240 4.38 -10.77 20.58
C ILE A 240 4.43 -12.29 20.61
#